data_AF-A0A937QQV6-F1
#
_entry.id   AF-A0A937QQV6-F1
#
_cell.length_a   1.000
_cell.length_b   1.000
_cell.length_c   1.000
_cell.angle_alpha   90.00
_cell.angle_beta   90.00
_cell.angle_gamma   90.00
#
_symmetry.space_group_name_H-M   'P 1'
#
loop_
_entity.id
_entity.type
_entity.pdbx_description
1 polymer ?
#
loop_
_entity_poly.entity_id
_entity_poly.type
_entity_poly.pdbx_seq_one_letter_code
_entity_poly.pdbx_strand_id
1 'polypeptide(L)'
;MYPVGDKRRTKGMELSSSASGVAGKTPTWFVWLLAALLLTGAGAIYRALASRLELIAGSFTLPVPLDAYPKRVEQWVGEDVPIPPNIQQVAGNDAFVNRLYKNRTSNEWVNVYIAYTAHPRTMLGHRPRVCYVAGGWIHDGTESGQFTSRAGMKLSCLIHRFHRPAPDHEETVVLNFYIVNGRLTSDGRVFSGVGFRTPSIDGDPARYVAQVQISSAFENSVRTAAKDMVELMLEFLPDENGEVRAVGYVKPSGDVQE
;
A
#
# COMPACT_ATOMS: atom_id res chain seq x y z
N MET A 1 66.47 9.05 43.50
CA MET A 1 67.64 8.31 43.01
C MET A 1 68.05 8.94 41.68
N TYR A 2 69.21 9.59 41.69
CA TYR A 2 69.94 10.24 40.60
C TYR A 2 70.53 9.15 39.63
N PRO A 3 71.34 9.47 38.59
CA PRO A 3 70.96 9.88 37.23
C PRO A 3 71.85 9.17 36.15
N VAL A 4 72.00 9.81 34.99
CA VAL A 4 73.09 9.68 33.98
C VAL A 4 73.02 8.54 32.96
N GLY A 5 73.18 8.91 31.69
CA GLY A 5 73.57 7.98 30.63
C GLY A 5 73.64 8.62 29.25
N ASP A 6 74.57 9.55 29.05
CA ASP A 6 74.89 10.18 27.76
C ASP A 6 75.71 9.24 26.82
N LYS A 7 75.68 9.58 25.52
CA LYS A 7 76.59 9.22 24.40
C LYS A 7 76.33 7.92 23.61
N ARG A 8 76.04 8.06 22.30
CA ARG A 8 77.07 8.04 21.22
C ARG A 8 76.48 8.06 19.80
N ARG A 9 76.86 9.11 19.10
CA ARG A 9 77.20 9.27 17.66
C ARG A 9 77.51 7.98 16.86
N THR A 10 76.79 7.75 15.75
CA THR A 10 77.26 7.16 14.47
C THR A 10 76.30 7.66 13.36
N LYS A 11 76.66 8.66 12.55
CA LYS A 11 77.19 8.59 11.18
C LYS A 11 76.65 7.45 10.29
N GLY A 12 75.78 7.83 9.34
CA GLY A 12 75.85 7.39 7.94
C GLY A 12 74.99 6.21 7.53
N MET A 13 73.90 6.47 6.81
CA MET A 13 73.68 5.94 5.45
C MET A 13 72.45 6.63 4.86
N GLU A 14 72.72 7.58 3.97
CA GLU A 14 71.75 7.99 2.96
C GLU A 14 71.46 6.79 2.06
N LEU A 15 70.22 6.31 2.06
CA LEU A 15 69.67 5.56 0.95
C LEU A 15 68.51 6.37 0.38
N SER A 16 68.91 7.22 -0.56
CA SER A 16 68.06 7.81 -1.57
C SER A 16 67.36 6.70 -2.35
N SER A 17 66.03 6.70 -2.30
CA SER A 17 65.15 6.00 -3.24
C SER A 17 64.05 6.98 -3.61
N SER A 18 64.38 7.88 -4.53
CA SER A 18 63.47 8.81 -5.17
C SER A 18 62.53 8.04 -6.10
N ALA A 19 61.37 7.64 -5.59
CA ALA A 19 60.23 7.23 -6.42
C ALA A 19 59.54 8.51 -6.93
N SER A 20 60.01 9.01 -8.07
CA SER A 20 59.36 10.07 -8.82
C SER A 20 58.07 9.51 -9.43
N GLY A 21 56.97 9.60 -8.68
CA GLY A 21 55.63 9.39 -9.19
C GLY A 21 55.35 10.44 -10.28
N VAL A 22 55.29 9.99 -11.54
CA VAL A 22 54.80 10.80 -12.65
C VAL A 22 53.33 11.11 -12.37
N ALA A 23 53.05 12.28 -11.81
CA ALA A 23 51.71 12.81 -11.64
C ALA A 23 51.16 13.19 -13.02
N GLY A 24 50.66 12.20 -13.77
CA GLY A 24 49.89 12.43 -14.98
C GLY A 24 48.64 13.22 -14.62
N LYS A 25 48.57 14.48 -15.05
CA LYS A 25 47.37 15.31 -14.94
C LYS A 25 46.29 14.66 -15.77
N THR A 26 45.41 13.87 -15.14
CA THR A 26 44.21 13.37 -15.81
C THR A 26 43.42 14.58 -16.29
N PRO A 27 43.11 14.67 -17.60
CA PRO A 27 42.34 15.78 -18.12
C PRO A 27 40.97 15.80 -17.44
N THR A 28 40.62 16.91 -16.80
CA THR A 28 39.35 17.04 -16.06
C THR A 28 38.13 16.77 -16.96
N TRP A 29 38.21 17.10 -18.26
CA TRP A 29 37.15 16.80 -19.24
C TRP A 29 36.88 15.29 -19.41
N PHE A 30 37.90 14.45 -19.25
CA PHE A 30 37.76 12.99 -19.32
C PHE A 30 36.97 12.45 -18.12
N VAL A 31 37.20 13.02 -16.94
CA VAL A 31 36.43 12.70 -15.72
C VAL A 31 34.96 13.05 -15.91
N TRP A 32 34.65 14.22 -16.48
CA TRP A 32 33.27 14.64 -16.75
C TRP A 32 32.58 13.77 -17.79
N LEU A 33 33.25 13.41 -18.89
CA LEU A 33 32.69 12.50 -19.89
C LEU A 33 32.42 11.11 -19.31
N LEU A 34 33.37 10.57 -18.55
CA LEU A 34 33.20 9.28 -17.90
C LEU A 34 32.03 9.31 -16.91
N ALA A 35 31.91 10.36 -16.11
CA ALA A 35 30.79 10.54 -15.18
C ALA A 35 29.44 10.63 -15.91
N ALA A 36 29.37 11.39 -17.01
CA ALA A 36 28.15 11.51 -17.81
C ALA A 36 27.77 10.16 -18.46
N LEU A 37 28.75 9.43 -18.99
CA LEU A 37 28.53 8.12 -19.61
C LEU A 37 28.11 7.07 -18.56
N LEU A 38 28.67 7.14 -17.36
CA LEU A 38 28.31 6.24 -16.26
C LEU A 38 26.91 6.55 -15.71
N LEU A 39 26.54 7.82 -15.57
CA LEU A 39 25.18 8.23 -15.17
C LEU A 39 24.12 7.84 -16.20
N THR A 40 24.40 8.09 -17.49
CA THR A 40 23.46 7.74 -18.57
C THR A 40 23.36 6.23 -18.77
N GLY A 41 24.48 5.51 -18.72
CA GLY A 41 24.54 4.05 -18.79
C GLY A 41 23.82 3.40 -17.61
N ALA A 42 24.09 3.84 -16.38
CA ALA A 42 23.39 3.36 -15.18
C ALA A 42 21.89 3.66 -15.27
N GLY A 43 21.49 4.86 -15.73
CA GLY A 43 20.09 5.21 -15.93
C GLY A 43 19.40 4.35 -16.99
N ALA A 44 20.07 4.03 -18.09
CA ALA A 44 19.54 3.15 -19.13
C ALA A 44 19.39 1.71 -18.65
N ILE A 45 20.41 1.17 -17.97
CA ILE A 45 20.38 -0.17 -17.36
C ILE A 45 19.26 -0.25 -16.32
N TYR A 46 19.14 0.75 -15.45
CA TYR A 46 18.09 0.83 -14.45
C TYR A 46 16.70 0.80 -15.08
N ARG A 47 16.45 1.61 -16.11
CA ARG A 47 15.15 1.61 -16.81
C ARG A 47 14.86 0.27 -17.47
N ALA A 48 15.84 -0.33 -18.15
CA ALA A 48 15.67 -1.63 -18.79
C ALA A 48 15.37 -2.75 -17.76
N LEU A 49 16.04 -2.72 -16.61
CA LEU A 49 15.80 -3.66 -15.53
C LEU A 49 14.44 -3.42 -14.86
N ALA A 50 14.06 -2.17 -14.63
CA ALA A 50 12.76 -1.80 -14.07
C ALA A 50 11.60 -2.26 -14.97
N SER A 51 11.66 -2.01 -16.28
CA SER A 51 10.63 -2.48 -17.23
C SER A 51 10.55 -4.00 -17.31
N ARG A 52 11.69 -4.71 -17.21
CA ARG A 52 11.68 -6.18 -17.14
C ARG A 52 11.09 -6.69 -15.83
N LEU A 53 11.36 -6.03 -14.70
CA LEU A 53 10.74 -6.38 -13.42
C LEU A 53 9.23 -6.12 -13.42
N GLU A 54 8.75 -5.03 -14.04
CA GLU A 54 7.32 -4.78 -14.20
C GLU A 54 6.62 -5.86 -15.03
N LEU A 55 7.30 -6.41 -16.05
CA LEU A 55 6.78 -7.55 -16.84
C LEU A 55 6.75 -8.87 -16.05
N ILE A 56 7.71 -9.08 -15.15
CA ILE A 56 7.81 -10.31 -14.34
C ILE A 56 6.90 -10.26 -13.11
N ALA A 57 6.74 -9.08 -12.51
CA ALA A 57 5.86 -8.82 -11.38
C ALA A 57 4.39 -8.67 -11.83
N GLY A 58 3.93 -9.59 -12.67
CA GLY A 58 2.60 -9.56 -13.29
C GLY A 58 1.48 -9.30 -12.29
N SER A 59 0.37 -8.76 -12.80
CA SER A 59 -0.84 -8.50 -12.03
C SER A 59 -1.30 -9.78 -11.32
N PHE A 60 -1.09 -9.86 -10.02
CA PHE A 60 -1.63 -10.95 -9.23
C PHE A 60 -3.15 -10.86 -9.28
N THR A 61 -3.78 -11.91 -9.81
CA THR A 61 -5.24 -11.99 -9.91
C THR A 61 -5.75 -12.69 -8.67
N LEU A 62 -6.68 -12.06 -7.95
CA LEU A 62 -7.34 -12.68 -6.80
C LEU A 62 -8.06 -13.97 -7.24
N PRO A 63 -7.92 -15.09 -6.49
CA PRO A 63 -8.65 -16.32 -6.75
C PRO A 63 -10.17 -16.15 -6.84
N VAL A 64 -10.71 -15.20 -6.06
CA VAL A 64 -12.10 -14.78 -6.14
C VAL A 64 -12.11 -13.29 -6.47
N PRO A 65 -12.78 -12.86 -7.56
CA PRO A 65 -12.79 -11.47 -7.93
C PRO A 65 -13.63 -10.65 -6.93
N LEU A 66 -13.20 -9.42 -6.62
CA LEU A 66 -13.86 -8.59 -5.62
C LEU A 66 -15.27 -8.12 -6.03
N ASP A 67 -15.58 -8.13 -7.32
CA ASP A 67 -16.94 -7.84 -7.82
C ASP A 67 -17.96 -8.90 -7.37
N ALA A 68 -17.51 -10.14 -7.14
CA ALA A 68 -18.28 -11.23 -6.57
C ALA A 68 -18.56 -11.06 -5.07
N TYR A 69 -18.00 -10.03 -4.42
CA TYR A 69 -18.36 -9.70 -3.03
C TYR A 69 -19.88 -9.57 -2.91
N PRO A 70 -20.56 -10.12 -1.89
CA PRO A 70 -22.01 -10.27 -1.94
C PRO A 70 -22.77 -8.94 -1.88
N LYS A 71 -23.80 -8.82 -2.73
CA LYS A 71 -24.76 -7.69 -2.67
C LYS A 71 -25.68 -7.76 -1.45
N ARG A 72 -25.69 -8.86 -0.71
CA ARG A 72 -26.42 -8.98 0.56
C ARG A 72 -25.46 -9.46 1.63
N VAL A 73 -25.34 -8.68 2.70
CA VAL A 73 -24.55 -9.04 3.89
C VAL A 73 -25.41 -8.74 5.10
N GLU A 74 -25.81 -9.77 5.85
CA GLU A 74 -26.72 -9.60 6.98
C GLU A 74 -27.99 -8.81 6.59
N GLN A 75 -28.27 -7.67 7.24
CA GLN A 75 -29.42 -6.79 6.96
C GLN A 75 -29.13 -5.75 5.86
N TRP A 76 -27.92 -5.74 5.30
CA TRP A 76 -27.48 -4.79 4.29
C TRP A 76 -27.73 -5.32 2.88
N VAL A 77 -28.37 -4.49 2.06
CA VAL A 77 -28.57 -4.75 0.62
C VAL A 77 -27.83 -3.70 -0.18
N GLY A 78 -26.94 -4.15 -1.05
CA GLY A 78 -25.97 -3.34 -1.76
C GLY A 78 -26.23 -3.24 -3.26
N GLU A 79 -25.94 -2.06 -3.80
CA GLU A 79 -25.98 -1.74 -5.23
C GLU A 79 -24.64 -1.14 -5.66
N ASP A 80 -24.08 -1.66 -6.75
CA ASP A 80 -22.76 -1.23 -7.23
C ASP A 80 -22.82 0.24 -7.65
N VAL A 81 -21.86 1.03 -7.16
CA VAL A 81 -21.73 2.44 -7.52
C VAL A 81 -20.53 2.58 -8.45
N PRO A 82 -20.74 2.92 -9.73
CA PRO A 82 -19.66 2.98 -10.70
C PRO A 82 -18.66 4.06 -10.30
N ILE A 83 -17.37 3.70 -10.28
CA ILE A 83 -16.28 4.66 -10.17
C ILE A 83 -15.93 5.14 -11.59
N PRO A 84 -15.80 6.46 -11.85
CA PRO A 84 -15.39 6.94 -13.16
C PRO A 84 -14.04 6.35 -13.61
N PRO A 85 -13.88 5.95 -14.90
CA PRO A 85 -12.66 5.27 -15.37
C PRO A 85 -11.36 6.04 -15.13
N ASN A 86 -11.41 7.37 -15.20
CA ASN A 86 -10.25 8.23 -14.89
C ASN A 86 -9.81 8.12 -13.43
N ILE A 87 -10.76 7.96 -12.49
CA ILE A 87 -10.45 7.75 -11.07
C ILE A 87 -9.89 6.35 -10.86
N GLN A 88 -10.42 5.33 -11.53
CA GLN A 88 -9.87 3.97 -11.48
C GLN A 88 -8.42 3.92 -11.99
N GLN A 89 -8.14 4.59 -13.10
CA GLN A 89 -6.81 4.64 -13.69
C GLN A 89 -5.79 5.33 -12.77
N VAL A 90 -6.19 6.43 -12.14
CA VAL A 90 -5.35 7.13 -11.14
C VAL A 90 -5.19 6.29 -9.87
N ALA A 91 -6.22 5.53 -9.49
CA ALA A 91 -6.18 4.66 -8.33
C ALA A 91 -5.25 3.45 -8.52
N GLY A 92 -5.11 2.95 -9.75
CA GLY A 92 -4.12 1.91 -10.08
C GLY A 92 -4.22 0.65 -9.22
N ASN A 93 -5.42 0.35 -8.70
CA ASN A 93 -5.67 -0.86 -7.92
C ASN A 93 -5.83 -2.07 -8.85
N ASP A 94 -5.34 -3.22 -8.43
CA ASP A 94 -5.42 -4.46 -9.20
C ASP A 94 -6.86 -5.02 -9.21
N ALA A 95 -7.62 -4.79 -8.13
CA ALA A 95 -9.05 -5.08 -8.05
C ALA A 95 -9.74 -4.13 -7.07
N PHE A 96 -11.04 -3.87 -7.25
CA PHE A 96 -11.83 -3.11 -6.29
C PHE A 96 -13.32 -3.46 -6.37
N VAL A 97 -14.05 -3.10 -5.31
CA VAL A 97 -15.51 -3.02 -5.31
C VAL A 97 -15.93 -1.72 -4.63
N ASN A 98 -16.94 -1.04 -5.20
CA ASN A 98 -17.54 0.16 -4.64
C ASN A 98 -19.05 -0.02 -4.64
N ARG A 99 -19.68 -0.01 -3.47
CA ARG A 99 -21.07 -0.41 -3.33
C ARG A 99 -21.78 0.37 -2.23
N LEU A 100 -22.95 0.92 -2.57
CA LEU A 100 -23.86 1.54 -1.62
C LEU A 100 -24.74 0.47 -1.00
N TYR A 101 -24.60 0.24 0.31
CA TYR A 101 -25.44 -0.65 1.09
C TYR A 101 -26.49 0.13 1.88
N LYS A 102 -27.72 -0.38 1.88
CA LYS A 102 -28.82 0.11 2.71
C LYS A 102 -29.25 -0.98 3.69
N ASN A 103 -29.37 -0.63 4.97
CA ASN A 103 -29.85 -1.51 6.01
C ASN A 103 -31.38 -1.57 5.96
N ARG A 104 -31.96 -2.77 5.82
CA ARG A 104 -33.40 -2.96 5.66
C ARG A 104 -34.22 -2.65 6.91
N THR A 105 -33.59 -2.67 8.09
CA THR A 105 -34.28 -2.54 9.39
C THR A 105 -34.10 -1.15 9.99
N SER A 106 -32.89 -0.60 9.93
CA SER A 106 -32.60 0.72 10.52
C SER A 106 -32.74 1.89 9.54
N ASN A 107 -32.91 1.62 8.24
CA ASN A 107 -32.87 2.62 7.17
C ASN A 107 -31.54 3.41 7.10
N GLU A 108 -30.48 2.90 7.73
CA GLU A 108 -29.13 3.43 7.60
C GLU A 108 -28.55 3.06 6.23
N TRP A 109 -27.56 3.83 5.77
CA TRP A 109 -26.83 3.52 4.55
C TRP A 109 -25.34 3.73 4.76
N VAL A 110 -24.54 2.99 3.99
CA VAL A 110 -23.08 3.13 3.93
C VAL A 110 -22.61 2.93 2.50
N ASN A 111 -21.58 3.65 2.06
CA ASN A 111 -20.82 3.31 0.88
C ASN A 111 -19.58 2.50 1.30
N VAL A 112 -19.44 1.30 0.77
CA VAL A 112 -18.32 0.39 1.05
C VAL A 112 -17.41 0.37 -0.17
N TYR A 113 -16.15 0.74 0.05
CA TYR A 113 -15.10 0.67 -0.93
C TYR A 113 -14.00 -0.26 -0.43
N ILE A 114 -13.72 -1.32 -1.19
CA ILE A 114 -12.62 -2.24 -0.95
C ILE A 114 -11.71 -2.16 -2.17
N ALA A 115 -10.46 -1.77 -1.95
CA ALA A 115 -9.44 -1.69 -2.99
C ALA A 115 -8.31 -2.65 -2.66
N TYR A 116 -7.92 -3.49 -3.60
CA TYR A 116 -6.84 -4.45 -3.48
C TYR A 116 -5.69 -4.10 -4.42
N THR A 117 -4.47 -4.23 -3.93
CA THR A 117 -3.29 -4.25 -4.78
C THR A 117 -2.20 -5.20 -4.27
N ALA A 118 -1.59 -5.93 -5.20
CA ALA A 118 -0.36 -6.68 -5.01
C ALA A 118 0.90 -5.78 -5.05
N HIS A 119 0.71 -4.47 -5.23
CA HIS A 119 1.76 -3.46 -5.24
C HIS A 119 1.59 -2.47 -4.07
N PRO A 120 1.85 -2.84 -2.80
CA PRO A 120 1.45 -2.02 -1.64
C PRO A 120 1.92 -0.57 -1.63
N ARG A 121 2.99 -0.25 -2.36
CA ARG A 121 3.47 1.13 -2.57
C ARG A 121 2.41 2.05 -3.21
N THR A 122 1.54 1.54 -4.08
CA THR A 122 0.54 2.36 -4.80
C THR A 122 -0.57 2.80 -3.85
N MET A 123 -0.93 1.94 -2.88
CA MET A 123 -1.97 2.21 -1.89
C MET A 123 -1.70 3.42 -0.99
N LEU A 124 -0.44 3.84 -0.82
CA LEU A 124 -0.08 5.00 0.01
C LEU A 124 -0.70 6.31 -0.49
N GLY A 125 -0.92 6.43 -1.81
CA GLY A 125 -1.57 7.59 -2.42
C GLY A 125 -3.09 7.64 -2.21
N HIS A 126 -3.71 6.53 -1.78
CA HIS A 126 -5.17 6.36 -1.75
C HIS A 126 -5.79 6.50 -0.36
N ARG A 127 -5.08 7.18 0.55
CA ARG A 127 -5.59 7.47 1.89
C ARG A 127 -6.82 8.40 1.80
N PRO A 128 -7.82 8.28 2.69
CA PRO A 128 -9.01 9.14 2.67
C PRO A 128 -8.66 10.63 2.68
N ARG A 129 -7.66 11.03 3.47
CA ARG A 129 -7.14 12.41 3.55
C ARG A 129 -6.59 12.97 2.23
N VAL A 130 -6.24 12.11 1.27
CA VAL A 130 -5.76 12.52 -0.05
C VAL A 130 -6.94 12.51 -1.03
N CYS A 131 -7.64 11.38 -1.14
CA CYS A 131 -8.72 11.22 -2.13
C CYS A 131 -9.93 12.13 -1.89
N TYR A 132 -10.39 12.25 -0.64
CA TYR A 132 -11.55 13.10 -0.33
C TYR A 132 -11.20 14.58 -0.51
N VAL A 133 -10.01 14.99 -0.07
CA VAL A 133 -9.56 16.38 -0.24
C VAL A 133 -9.39 16.72 -1.72
N ALA A 134 -8.82 15.83 -2.52
CA ALA A 134 -8.77 15.98 -3.98
C ALA A 134 -10.17 16.03 -4.62
N GLY A 135 -11.16 15.35 -4.02
CA GLY A 135 -12.58 15.40 -4.39
C GLY A 135 -13.34 16.63 -3.88
N GLY A 136 -12.66 17.62 -3.30
CA GLY A 136 -13.26 18.88 -2.84
C GLY A 136 -13.79 18.86 -1.40
N TRP A 137 -13.52 17.82 -0.64
CA TRP A 137 -13.88 17.76 0.78
C TRP A 137 -12.84 18.47 1.65
N ILE A 138 -13.28 19.06 2.75
CA ILE A 138 -12.42 19.58 3.81
C ILE A 138 -12.30 18.50 4.88
N HIS A 139 -11.07 18.21 5.31
CA HIS A 139 -10.80 17.20 6.34
C HIS A 139 -10.76 17.84 7.73
N ASP A 140 -11.75 17.50 8.56
CA ASP A 140 -11.92 18.05 9.90
C ASP A 140 -11.00 17.39 10.91
N GLY A 141 -10.79 16.08 10.78
CA GLY A 141 -10.03 15.34 11.75
C GLY A 141 -9.94 13.85 11.45
N THR A 142 -8.91 13.23 12.01
CA THR A 142 -8.74 11.77 12.05
C THR A 142 -8.55 11.36 13.50
N GLU A 143 -9.31 10.37 13.94
CA GLU A 143 -9.16 9.76 15.25
C GLU A 143 -8.96 8.25 15.14
N SER A 144 -8.19 7.69 16.08
CA SER A 144 -8.08 6.25 16.22
C SER A 144 -9.36 5.72 16.87
N GLY A 145 -9.99 4.74 16.22
CA GLY A 145 -11.19 4.09 16.72
C GLY A 145 -11.02 2.59 16.85
N GLN A 146 -11.97 1.95 17.52
CA GLN A 146 -12.11 0.50 17.52
C GLN A 146 -13.56 0.11 17.26
N PHE A 147 -13.78 -1.03 16.61
CA PHE A 147 -15.08 -1.67 16.53
C PHE A 147 -14.94 -3.15 16.87
N THR A 148 -16.05 -3.74 17.31
CA THR A 148 -16.11 -5.17 17.64
C THR A 148 -16.92 -5.85 16.56
N SER A 149 -16.29 -6.82 15.89
CA SER A 149 -16.93 -7.70 14.90
C SER A 149 -18.02 -8.59 15.52
N ARG A 150 -18.81 -9.29 14.71
CA ARG A 150 -19.84 -10.22 15.23
C ARG A 150 -19.22 -11.39 15.98
N ALA A 151 -18.04 -11.85 15.56
CA ALA A 151 -17.27 -12.86 16.26
C ALA A 151 -16.64 -12.38 17.58
N GLY A 152 -16.82 -11.11 17.96
CA GLY A 152 -16.28 -10.55 19.20
C GLY A 152 -14.82 -10.09 19.12
N MET A 153 -14.18 -10.20 17.95
CA MET A 153 -12.84 -9.66 17.72
C MET A 153 -12.90 -8.12 17.74
N LYS A 154 -12.01 -7.49 18.51
CA LYS A 154 -11.81 -6.04 18.53
C LYS A 154 -10.82 -5.64 17.45
N LEU A 155 -11.21 -4.71 16.58
CA LEU A 155 -10.43 -4.25 15.45
C LEU A 155 -10.12 -2.77 15.58
N SER A 156 -8.87 -2.40 15.33
CA SER A 156 -8.44 -1.01 15.23
C SER A 156 -8.79 -0.44 13.86
N CYS A 157 -9.26 0.80 13.83
CA CYS A 157 -9.58 1.55 12.61
C CYS A 157 -9.21 3.02 12.78
N LEU A 158 -9.24 3.76 11.67
CA LEU A 158 -9.22 5.22 11.67
C LEU A 158 -10.62 5.73 11.32
N ILE A 159 -11.09 6.73 12.05
CA ILE A 159 -12.31 7.46 11.73
C ILE A 159 -11.90 8.82 11.20
N HIS A 160 -12.21 9.09 9.95
CA HIS A 160 -12.00 10.39 9.33
C HIS A 160 -13.34 11.13 9.25
N ARG A 161 -13.31 12.44 9.48
CA ARG A 161 -14.47 13.32 9.33
C ARG A 161 -14.16 14.36 8.27
N PHE A 162 -15.13 14.58 7.40
CA PHE A 162 -15.03 15.55 6.33
C PHE A 162 -16.34 16.31 6.17
N HIS A 163 -16.24 17.53 5.64
CA HIS A 163 -17.39 18.29 5.16
C HIS A 163 -17.13 18.94 3.80
N ARG A 164 -18.18 19.27 3.07
CA ARG A 164 -18.08 20.13 1.88
C ARG A 164 -18.11 21.61 2.28
N PRO A 165 -17.34 22.47 1.61
CA PRO A 165 -17.47 23.91 1.79
C PRO A 165 -18.88 24.38 1.41
N ALA A 166 -19.28 25.54 1.94
CA ALA A 166 -20.53 26.18 1.53
C ALA A 166 -20.56 26.39 0.00
N PRO A 167 -21.72 26.20 -0.65
CA PRO A 167 -23.06 26.04 -0.04
C PRO A 167 -23.50 24.60 0.23
N ASP A 168 -22.71 23.58 -0.11
CA ASP A 168 -23.19 22.19 -0.19
C ASP A 168 -23.44 21.54 1.19
N HIS A 169 -22.83 22.03 2.28
CA HIS A 169 -23.06 21.62 3.69
C HIS A 169 -23.19 20.10 3.95
N GLU A 170 -22.59 19.27 3.11
CA GLU A 170 -22.56 17.82 3.30
C GLU A 170 -21.47 17.44 4.31
N GLU A 171 -21.76 16.47 5.16
CA GLU A 171 -20.78 15.84 6.05
C GLU A 171 -20.67 14.35 5.75
N THR A 172 -19.46 13.80 5.89
CA THR A 172 -19.23 12.37 5.80
C THR A 172 -18.21 11.91 6.82
N VAL A 173 -18.50 10.76 7.42
CA VAL A 173 -17.59 9.99 8.25
C VAL A 173 -17.07 8.82 7.43
N VAL A 174 -15.78 8.55 7.51
CA VAL A 174 -15.13 7.42 6.80
C VAL A 174 -14.38 6.57 7.83
N LEU A 175 -14.84 5.35 8.04
CA LEU A 175 -14.11 4.31 8.76
C LEU A 175 -13.13 3.65 7.79
N ASN A 176 -11.84 3.70 8.10
CA ASN A 176 -10.78 3.17 7.27
C ASN A 176 -9.90 2.19 8.05
N PHE A 177 -9.58 1.05 7.44
CA PHE A 177 -8.53 0.14 7.89
C PHE A 177 -7.91 -0.55 6.67
N TYR A 178 -6.83 -1.28 6.92
CA TYR A 178 -6.09 -2.04 5.92
C TYR A 178 -6.03 -3.51 6.29
N ILE A 179 -5.94 -4.35 5.29
CA ILE A 179 -5.60 -5.76 5.41
C ILE A 179 -4.28 -5.93 4.65
N VAL A 180 -3.22 -6.22 5.37
CA VAL A 180 -1.87 -6.40 4.82
C VAL A 180 -1.50 -7.84 5.04
N ASN A 181 -1.35 -8.60 3.95
CA ASN A 181 -0.97 -10.01 4.01
C ASN A 181 -1.87 -10.83 4.96
N GLY A 182 -3.19 -10.67 4.85
CA GLY A 182 -4.19 -11.32 5.71
C GLY A 182 -4.36 -10.69 7.10
N ARG A 183 -3.51 -9.73 7.49
CA ARG A 183 -3.56 -9.10 8.82
C ARG A 183 -4.19 -7.71 8.81
N LEU A 184 -5.14 -7.49 9.71
CA LEU A 184 -5.81 -6.21 9.89
C LEU A 184 -4.91 -5.19 10.59
N THR A 185 -4.89 -3.95 10.08
CA THR A 185 -4.17 -2.83 10.70
C THR A 185 -4.83 -1.50 10.36
N SER A 186 -4.77 -0.53 11.27
CA SER A 186 -5.10 0.86 10.98
C SER A 186 -3.88 1.69 10.59
N ASP A 187 -2.68 1.11 10.70
CA ASP A 187 -1.42 1.82 10.49
C ASP A 187 -0.90 1.65 9.07
N GLY A 188 -1.06 2.70 8.26
CA GLY A 188 -0.53 2.77 6.91
C GLY A 188 1.00 2.74 6.81
N ARG A 189 1.73 2.82 7.92
CA ARG A 189 3.20 2.71 7.94
C ARG A 189 3.68 1.27 7.72
N VAL A 190 2.85 0.28 8.05
CA VAL A 190 3.19 -1.15 7.96
C VAL A 190 3.65 -1.52 6.54
N PHE A 191 2.98 -1.00 5.52
CA PHE A 191 3.29 -1.27 4.11
C PHE A 191 4.06 -0.12 3.41
N SER A 192 4.66 0.80 4.18
CA SER A 192 5.41 1.95 3.64
C SER A 192 6.94 1.78 3.65
N GLY A 193 7.43 0.73 4.33
CA GLY A 193 8.86 0.47 4.48
C GLY A 193 9.55 0.05 3.19
N VAL A 194 10.89 0.06 3.20
CA VAL A 194 11.73 -0.35 2.05
C VAL A 194 11.43 -1.79 1.62
N GLY A 195 11.09 -2.66 2.58
CA GLY A 195 10.68 -4.04 2.31
C GLY A 195 9.51 -4.16 1.35
N PHE A 196 8.59 -3.19 1.30
CA PHE A 196 7.42 -3.16 0.40
C PHE A 196 7.67 -2.47 -0.94
N ARG A 197 8.90 -2.00 -1.18
CA ARG A 197 9.31 -1.33 -2.43
C ARG A 197 9.82 -2.30 -3.49
N THR A 198 10.21 -3.51 -3.10
CA THR A 198 10.62 -4.55 -4.04
C THR A 198 9.39 -5.21 -4.67
N PRO A 199 9.44 -5.63 -5.93
CA PRO A 199 8.36 -6.45 -6.49
C PRO A 199 8.28 -7.81 -5.77
N SER A 200 7.11 -8.44 -5.76
CA SER A 200 6.95 -9.83 -5.29
C SER A 200 7.51 -10.76 -6.37
N ILE A 201 8.83 -10.96 -6.37
CA ILE A 201 9.53 -11.77 -7.39
C ILE A 201 9.17 -13.26 -7.26
N ASP A 202 8.86 -13.71 -6.05
CA ASP A 202 8.53 -15.10 -5.75
C ASP A 202 7.03 -15.43 -5.94
N GLY A 203 6.23 -14.46 -6.39
CA GLY A 203 4.79 -14.64 -6.56
C GLY A 203 4.04 -14.88 -5.26
N ASP A 204 4.60 -14.45 -4.11
CA ASP A 204 3.99 -14.62 -2.80
C ASP A 204 2.58 -14.00 -2.78
N PRO A 205 1.51 -14.81 -2.77
CA PRO A 205 0.12 -14.34 -2.79
C PRO A 205 -0.22 -13.56 -1.52
N ALA A 206 0.55 -13.77 -0.44
CA ALA A 206 0.37 -13.06 0.79
C ALA A 206 0.89 -11.62 0.69
N ARG A 207 1.71 -11.23 -0.30
CA ARG A 207 2.25 -9.86 -0.36
C ARG A 207 1.29 -8.88 -1.04
N TYR A 208 0.33 -8.38 -0.28
CA TYR A 208 -0.66 -7.43 -0.78
C TYR A 208 -1.09 -6.42 0.29
N VAL A 209 -1.79 -5.38 -0.15
CA VAL A 209 -2.60 -4.55 0.73
C VAL A 209 -3.99 -4.38 0.15
N ALA A 210 -5.00 -4.61 0.98
CA ALA A 210 -6.34 -4.15 0.72
C ALA A 210 -6.66 -2.98 1.65
N GLN A 211 -7.22 -1.91 1.11
CA GLN A 211 -7.79 -0.83 1.89
C GLN A 211 -9.30 -0.99 1.91
N VAL A 212 -9.87 -0.94 3.11
CA VAL A 212 -11.32 -0.92 3.31
C VAL A 212 -11.71 0.46 3.81
N GLN A 213 -12.65 1.09 3.10
CA GLN A 213 -13.27 2.35 3.49
C GLN A 213 -14.78 2.13 3.56
N ILE A 214 -15.39 2.51 4.67
CA ILE A 214 -16.84 2.48 4.87
C ILE A 214 -17.26 3.91 5.23
N SER A 215 -18.04 4.54 4.37
CA SER A 215 -18.44 5.94 4.54
C SER A 215 -19.95 6.10 4.69
N SER A 216 -20.37 7.09 5.48
CA SER A 216 -21.77 7.49 5.68
C SER A 216 -21.82 8.87 6.32
N ALA A 217 -23.01 9.46 6.39
CA ALA A 217 -23.22 10.69 7.17
C ALA A 217 -22.98 10.47 8.68
N PHE A 218 -23.22 9.26 9.18
CA PHE A 218 -23.16 8.95 10.61
C PHE A 218 -22.14 7.88 10.97
N GLU A 219 -21.41 8.12 12.07
CA GLU A 219 -20.41 7.18 12.57
C GLU A 219 -21.02 5.85 13.03
N ASN A 220 -22.21 5.87 13.63
CA ASN A 220 -22.88 4.64 14.06
C ASN A 220 -23.13 3.69 12.88
N SER A 221 -23.50 4.24 11.72
CA SER A 221 -23.80 3.46 10.53
C SER A 221 -22.54 2.78 9.97
N VAL A 222 -21.41 3.50 9.88
CA VAL A 222 -20.14 2.90 9.42
C VAL A 222 -19.61 1.84 10.38
N ARG A 223 -19.77 2.03 11.70
CA ARG A 223 -19.37 1.03 12.71
C ARG A 223 -20.24 -0.21 12.68
N THR A 224 -21.55 -0.04 12.50
CA THR A 224 -22.50 -1.16 12.42
C THR A 224 -22.24 -1.99 11.17
N ALA A 225 -22.04 -1.34 10.02
CA ALA A 225 -21.65 -2.02 8.79
C ALA A 225 -20.29 -2.73 8.92
N ALA A 226 -19.27 -2.07 9.51
CA ALA A 226 -17.97 -2.67 9.73
C ALA A 226 -18.07 -3.95 10.59
N LYS A 227 -18.85 -3.89 11.66
CA LYS A 227 -19.14 -5.05 12.53
C LYS A 227 -19.76 -6.22 11.76
N ASP A 228 -20.69 -5.94 10.86
CA ASP A 228 -21.44 -6.98 10.14
C ASP A 228 -20.69 -7.54 8.93
N MET A 229 -19.75 -6.79 8.34
CA MET A 229 -19.15 -7.12 7.05
C MET A 229 -17.71 -7.62 7.13
N VAL A 230 -16.97 -7.31 8.21
CA VAL A 230 -15.51 -7.51 8.22
C VAL A 230 -15.09 -8.97 8.10
N GLU A 231 -15.79 -9.89 8.73
CA GLU A 231 -15.48 -11.32 8.62
C GLU A 231 -15.60 -11.79 7.17
N LEU A 232 -16.67 -11.39 6.48
CA LEU A 232 -16.86 -11.72 5.08
C LEU A 232 -15.81 -11.05 4.18
N MET A 233 -15.39 -9.81 4.49
CA MET A 233 -14.30 -9.15 3.75
C MET A 233 -12.99 -9.95 3.85
N LEU A 234 -12.67 -10.49 5.03
CA LEU A 234 -11.49 -11.32 5.24
C LEU A 234 -11.57 -12.65 4.47
N GLU A 235 -12.75 -13.21 4.27
CA GLU A 235 -12.92 -14.45 3.51
C GLU A 235 -12.66 -14.27 2.00
N PHE A 236 -12.87 -13.07 1.47
CA PHE A 236 -12.65 -12.72 0.06
C PHE A 236 -11.21 -12.34 -0.27
N LEU A 237 -10.35 -12.20 0.74
CA LEU A 237 -8.96 -11.80 0.57
C LEU A 237 -8.04 -12.95 1.01
N PRO A 238 -6.81 -13.05 0.47
CA PRO A 238 -5.87 -14.08 0.89
C PRO A 238 -5.50 -13.91 2.36
N ASP A 239 -5.53 -14.97 3.15
CA ASP A 239 -5.04 -14.94 4.52
C ASP A 239 -3.50 -14.95 4.58
N GLU A 240 -2.93 -15.13 5.77
CA GLU A 240 -1.48 -15.14 5.97
C GLU A 240 -0.76 -16.29 5.23
N ASN A 241 -1.50 -17.34 4.86
CA ASN A 241 -0.99 -18.47 4.07
C ASN A 241 -1.30 -18.31 2.57
N GLY A 242 -1.94 -17.20 2.18
CA GLY A 242 -2.38 -16.95 0.80
C GLY A 242 -3.68 -17.66 0.42
N GLU A 243 -4.39 -18.26 1.38
CA GLU A 243 -5.62 -18.99 1.11
C GLU A 243 -6.83 -18.04 1.09
N VAL A 244 -7.72 -18.22 0.12
CA VAL A 244 -8.98 -17.45 -0.01
C VAL A 244 -10.15 -18.37 0.33
N ARG A 245 -10.82 -18.11 1.45
CA ARG A 245 -11.94 -18.96 1.93
C ARG A 245 -13.18 -18.84 1.07
N ALA A 246 -13.38 -17.68 0.42
CA ALA A 246 -14.56 -17.41 -0.39
C ALA A 246 -14.66 -18.26 -1.67
N VAL A 247 -13.60 -18.99 -2.05
CA VAL A 247 -13.63 -19.92 -3.19
C VAL A 247 -14.77 -20.94 -3.05
N GLY A 248 -15.14 -21.31 -1.83
CA GLY A 248 -16.27 -22.21 -1.57
C GLY A 248 -17.65 -21.64 -1.89
N TYR A 249 -17.82 -20.31 -1.92
CA TYR A 249 -19.10 -19.65 -2.23
C TYR A 249 -19.32 -19.46 -3.72
N VAL A 250 -18.22 -19.34 -4.48
CA VAL A 250 -18.23 -19.11 -5.93
C VAL A 250 -17.97 -20.44 -6.64
N LYS A 251 -18.88 -21.40 -6.49
CA LYS A 251 -18.84 -22.62 -7.32
C LYS A 251 -19.07 -22.22 -8.80
N PRO A 252 -18.38 -22.85 -9.77
CA PRO A 252 -18.63 -22.59 -11.18
C PRO A 252 -20.05 -23.05 -11.50
N SER A 253 -20.86 -22.17 -12.06
CA SER A 253 -22.07 -22.52 -12.80
C SER A 253 -21.66 -23.31 -14.05
N GLY A 254 -21.37 -24.59 -13.87
CA GLY A 254 -20.84 -25.48 -14.90
C GLY A 254 -21.44 -26.87 -14.80
N ASP A 255 -22.76 -26.95 -14.80
CA ASP A 255 -23.50 -28.11 -15.32
C ASP A 255 -24.50 -27.54 -16.34
N VAL A 256 -24.03 -27.30 -17.56
CA VAL A 256 -24.90 -27.29 -18.74
C VAL A 256 -24.94 -28.75 -19.17
N GLN A 257 -26.04 -29.44 -18.86
CA GLN A 257 -26.39 -30.69 -19.51
C GLN A 257 -26.65 -30.38 -20.99
N GLU A 258 -25.86 -31.00 -21.87
CA GLU A 258 -26.23 -31.21 -23.28
C GLU A 258 -27.41 -32.18 -23.40
#